data_AF-X0S8L2-F1
#
_entry.id   AF-X0S8L2-F1
#
_cell.length_a   1.000
_cell.length_b   1.000
_cell.length_c   1.000
_cell.angle_alpha   90.00
_cell.angle_beta   90.00
_cell.angle_gamma   90.00
#
_symmetry.space_group_name_H-M   'P 1'
#
loop_
_entity.id
_entity.type
_entity.pdbx_description
1 polymer ?
#
loop_
_entity_poly.entity_id
_entity_poly.type
_entity_poly.pdbx_seq_one_letter_code
_entity_poly.pdbx_strand_id
1 'polypeptide(L)' 'GLKMLLLCEREVINATPGRNVKDATVIIRGDRDAKTGRVQQVIKLCQETGFEKFDFRAKQQDRI' A
#
# COMPACT_ATOMS: atom_id res chain seq x y z
N GLY A 1 -13.14 7.21 -1.96
CA GLY A 1 -12.78 5.77 -1.87
C GLY A 1 -11.27 5.62 -1.93
N LEU A 2 -10.71 4.49 -1.44
CA LEU A 2 -9.26 4.29 -1.28
C LEU A 2 -8.44 4.55 -2.57
N LYS A 3 -9.00 4.22 -3.74
CA LYS A 3 -8.37 4.45 -5.05
C LYS A 3 -8.06 5.93 -5.31
N MET A 4 -9.01 6.81 -5.01
CA MET A 4 -8.84 8.25 -5.24
C MET A 4 -7.77 8.85 -4.31
N LEU A 5 -7.67 8.35 -3.08
CA LEU A 5 -6.63 8.79 -2.14
C LEU A 5 -5.25 8.37 -2.64
N LEU A 6 -5.09 7.13 -3.10
CA LEU A 6 -3.84 6.63 -3.67
C LEU A 6 -3.42 7.40 -4.93
N LEU A 7 -4.38 7.76 -5.80
CA LEU A 7 -4.09 8.59 -6.97
C LEU A 7 -3.64 10.00 -6.58
N CYS A 8 -4.29 10.61 -5.60
CA CYS A 8 -3.90 11.95 -5.15
C CYS A 8 -2.49 11.93 -4.54
N GLU A 9 -2.18 10.95 -3.71
CA GLU A 9 -0.84 10.78 -3.12
C GLU A 9 0.23 10.54 -4.20
N ARG A 10 -0.10 9.76 -5.22
CA ARG A 10 0.76 9.54 -6.38
C ARG A 10 1.13 10.86 -7.08
N GLU A 11 0.15 11.73 -7.31
CA GLU A 11 0.39 13.05 -7.92
C GLU A 11 1.29 13.92 -7.03
N VAL A 12 1.10 13.90 -5.72
CA VAL A 12 1.94 14.64 -4.76
C VAL A 12 3.40 14.14 -4.77
N ILE A 13 3.59 12.81 -4.81
CA ILE A 13 4.92 12.21 -4.90
C ILE A 13 5.60 12.59 -6.22
N ASN A 14 4.89 12.49 -7.33
CA ASN A 14 5.42 12.84 -8.66
C ASN A 14 5.71 14.35 -8.80
N ALA A 15 4.95 15.20 -8.11
CA ALA A 15 5.18 16.64 -8.06
C ALA A 15 6.41 17.01 -7.20
N THR A 16 6.91 16.08 -6.37
CA THR A 16 8.08 16.31 -5.53
C THR A 16 9.37 15.93 -6.29
N PRO A 17 10.30 16.88 -6.53
CA PRO A 17 11.54 16.59 -7.24
C PRO A 17 12.37 15.51 -6.55
N GLY A 18 12.83 14.52 -7.32
CA GLY A 18 13.67 13.44 -6.81
C GLY A 18 12.94 12.33 -6.05
N ARG A 19 11.60 12.32 -6.03
CA ARG A 19 10.81 11.20 -5.49
C ARG A 19 10.10 10.45 -6.60
N ASN A 20 10.00 9.13 -6.42
CA ASN A 20 9.28 8.24 -7.32
C ASN A 20 8.29 7.40 -6.52
N VAL A 21 7.10 7.19 -7.07
CA VAL A 21 6.04 6.35 -6.50
C VAL A 21 6.51 4.90 -6.33
N LYS A 22 7.38 4.41 -7.22
CA LYS A 22 8.02 3.09 -7.14
C LYS A 22 8.91 2.95 -5.92
N ASP A 23 9.46 4.06 -5.41
CA ASP A 23 10.30 4.06 -4.22
C ASP A 23 9.51 4.22 -2.92
N ALA A 24 8.23 4.59 -3.01
CA ALA A 24 7.36 4.71 -1.85
C ALA A 24 6.94 3.32 -1.35
N THR A 25 7.23 3.04 -0.08
CA THR A 25 6.77 1.82 0.61
C THR A 25 5.41 2.07 1.25
N VAL A 26 4.39 1.35 0.79
CA VAL A 26 3.05 1.39 1.37
C VAL A 26 2.97 0.41 2.54
N ILE A 27 2.75 0.94 3.75
CA ILE A 27 2.61 0.14 4.96
C ILE A 27 1.14 -0.20 5.17
N ILE A 28 0.77 -1.47 5.00
CA ILE A 28 -0.59 -1.97 5.19
C ILE A 28 -0.69 -2.55 6.60
N ARG A 29 -1.45 -1.89 7.48
CA ARG A 29 -1.69 -2.36 8.85
C ARG A 29 -3.03 -3.08 8.91
N GLY A 30 -2.99 -4.36 9.25
CA GLY A 30 -4.17 -5.19 9.45
C GLY A 30 -4.27 -5.65 10.90
N ASP A 31 -5.49 -5.71 11.43
CA ASP A 31 -5.77 -6.43 12.68
C ASP A 31 -5.55 -7.95 12.47
N ARG A 32 -5.37 -8.72 13.54
CA ARG A 32 -5.20 -10.18 13.50
C ARG A 32 -6.37 -10.88 12.79
N ASP A 33 -7.55 -10.29 12.86
CA ASP A 33 -8.79 -10.74 12.19
C ASP A 33 -9.07 -10.04 10.85
N ALA A 34 -8.11 -9.28 10.31
CA ALA A 34 -8.24 -8.72 8.98
C ALA A 34 -8.36 -9.88 7.99
N LYS A 35 -9.59 -10.14 7.53
CA LYS A 35 -9.91 -11.19 6.55
C LYS A 35 -8.88 -11.09 5.43
N THR A 36 -8.11 -12.15 5.20
CA THR A 36 -7.01 -12.20 4.23
C THR A 36 -7.39 -11.64 2.85
N GLY A 37 -8.65 -11.84 2.43
CA GLY A 37 -9.19 -11.28 1.18
C GLY A 37 -9.23 -9.74 1.12
N ARG A 38 -9.37 -9.04 2.25
CA ARG A 38 -9.39 -7.57 2.29
C ARG A 38 -8.00 -6.98 2.07
N VAL A 39 -6.97 -7.62 2.63
CA VAL A 39 -5.56 -7.23 2.41
C VAL A 39 -5.19 -7.41 0.94
N GLN A 40 -5.58 -8.55 0.34
CA GLN A 40 -5.36 -8.80 -1.09
C GLN A 40 -6.04 -7.75 -1.98
N GLN A 41 -7.26 -7.31 -1.64
CA GLN A 41 -7.94 -6.21 -2.35
C GLN A 41 -7.18 -4.89 -2.26
N VAL A 42 -6.62 -4.56 -1.08
CA VAL A 42 -5.84 -3.33 -0.88
C VAL A 42 -4.54 -3.36 -1.68
N ILE A 43 -3.81 -4.48 -1.64
CA ILE A 43 -2.57 -4.66 -2.41
C ILE A 43 -2.83 -4.47 -3.90
N LYS A 44 -3.88 -5.13 -4.44
CA LYS A 44 -4.25 -4.99 -5.85
C LYS A 44 -4.55 -3.53 -6.21
N LEU A 45 -5.26 -2.80 -5.34
CA LEU A 45 -5.58 -1.41 -5.58
C LEU A 45 -4.33 -0.52 -5.60
N CYS A 46 -3.38 -0.77 -4.71
CA CYS A 46 -2.13 -0.02 -4.70
C CYS A 46 -1.28 -0.30 -5.95
N GLN A 47 -1.23 -1.56 -6.40
CA GLN A 47 -0.57 -1.93 -7.66
C GLN A 47 -1.20 -1.25 -8.88
N GLU A 48 -2.54 -1.22 -8.96
CA GLU A 48 -3.27 -0.50 -10.03
C GLU A 48 -2.95 0.99 -10.05
N THR A 49 -2.60 1.58 -8.91
CA THR A 49 -2.20 2.99 -8.81
C THR A 49 -0.71 3.25 -9.01
N GLY A 50 0.12 2.22 -9.18
CA GLY A 50 1.54 2.33 -9.52
C GLY A 50 2.53 2.24 -8.35
N PHE A 51 2.07 1.82 -7.17
CA PHE A 51 2.96 1.50 -6.05
C PHE A 51 3.52 0.08 -6.23
N GLU A 52 4.79 -0.12 -5.90
CA GLU A 52 5.49 -1.40 -6.10
C GLU A 52 6.02 -2.01 -4.80
N LYS A 53 6.23 -1.21 -3.75
CA LYS A 53 6.80 -1.65 -2.47
C LYS A 53 5.71 -1.69 -1.40
N PHE A 54 5.56 -2.85 -0.75
CA PHE A 54 4.51 -3.09 0.25
C PHE A 54 5.11 -3.73 1.50
N ASP A 55 4.73 -3.22 2.67
CA ASP A 55 5.08 -3.80 3.96
C ASP A 55 3.78 -4.10 4.73
N PHE A 56 3.53 -5.37 5.04
CA PHE A 56 2.33 -5.77 5.78
C PHE A 56 2.67 -5.96 7.24
N ARG A 57 2.11 -5.10 8.09
CA ARG A 57 2.32 -5.15 9.54
C ARG A 57 1.03 -5.57 10.23
N ALA A 58 0.90 -6.86 10.48
CA ALA A 58 -0.06 -7.42 11.43
C ALA A 58 0.71 -8.02 12.61
N LYS A 59 0.11 -8.01 13.81
CA LYS A 59 0.66 -8.69 15.01
C LYS A 59 0.59 -10.23 14.90
N GLN A 60 0.68 -10.79 13.69
CA GLN A 60 0.66 -12.23 13.48
C GLN A 60 2.10 -12.68 13.27
N GLN A 61 2.62 -13.28 14.34
CA GLN A 61 3.87 -14.03 14.46
C GLN A 61 4.34 -14.57 13.11
N ASP A 62 5.47 -14.04 12.61
CA ASP A 62 6.25 -14.66 11.56
C ASP A 62 6.39 -16.15 11.89
N ARG A 63 5.70 -17.00 11.13
CA ARG A 63 5.93 -18.44 11.16
C ARG A 63 6.91 -18.72 10.01
N ILE A 64 8.19 -18.61 10.34
CA ILE A 64 9.28 -19.34 9.68
C ILE A 64 9.15 -20.84 9.97
#